data_AF-A0A358UWP7-F1
#
_entry.id   AF-A0A358UWP7-F1
#
_cell.length_a   1.000
_cell.length_b   1.000
_cell.length_c   1.000
_cell.angle_alpha   90.00
_cell.angle_beta   90.00
_cell.angle_gamma   90.00
#
_symmetry.space_group_name_H-M   'P 1'
#
loop_
_entity.id
_entity.type
_entity.pdbx_description
1 polymer ?
#
loop_
_entity_poly.entity_id
_entity_poly.type
_entity_poly.pdbx_seq_one_letter_code
_entity_poly.pdbx_strand_id
1 'polypeptide(L)'
;ALSKITERMLDDAAKAGGEILDVFYCTHNVDENCDCRKPRPGLIFSAAKKYGFDPSKTYLIGDNISDIEAGRNGGCKTILVKTGNAALKPSDEWTAKPDFIEPDLLSAVKRVLNEDFGLI
;
A
#
# COMPACT_ATOMS: atom_id res chain seq x y z
N ALA A 1 -13.77 10.62 13.30
CA ALA A 1 -13.41 11.17 11.98
C ALA A 1 -12.95 10.06 11.05
N LEU A 2 -11.92 9.29 11.43
CA LEU A 2 -11.38 8.19 10.64
C LEU A 2 -12.45 7.15 10.26
N SER A 3 -13.27 6.69 11.22
CA SER A 3 -14.33 5.69 10.96
C SER A 3 -15.30 6.11 9.85
N LYS A 4 -15.70 7.38 9.78
CA LYS A 4 -16.61 7.87 8.73
C LYS A 4 -15.98 7.81 7.34
N ILE A 5 -14.68 8.09 7.24
CA ILE A 5 -13.92 7.97 5.99
C ILE A 5 -13.82 6.50 5.59
N THR A 6 -13.51 5.63 6.56
CA THR A 6 -13.47 4.17 6.38
C THR A 6 -14.79 3.63 5.86
N GLU A 7 -15.89 3.94 6.56
CA GLU A 7 -17.24 3.49 6.21
C GLU A 7 -17.60 3.91 4.79
N ARG A 8 -17.31 5.16 4.42
CA ARG A 8 -17.58 5.65 3.07
C ARG A 8 -16.75 4.93 2.01
N MET A 9 -15.46 4.74 2.24
CA MET A 9 -14.57 4.02 1.33
C MET A 9 -15.03 2.57 1.13
N LEU A 10 -15.39 1.88 2.21
CA LEU A 10 -15.88 0.50 2.15
C LEU A 10 -17.21 0.40 1.40
N ASP A 11 -18.13 1.33 1.64
CA ASP A 11 -19.42 1.39 0.95
C ASP A 11 -19.26 1.66 -0.55
N ASP A 12 -18.41 2.62 -0.93
CA ASP A 12 -18.12 2.92 -2.33
C ASP A 12 -17.45 1.73 -3.05
N ALA A 13 -16.53 1.03 -2.38
CA ALA A 13 -15.91 -0.19 -2.92
C ALA A 13 -16.93 -1.32 -3.11
N ALA A 14 -17.78 -1.56 -2.10
CA ALA A 14 -18.82 -2.59 -2.16
C ALA A 14 -19.85 -2.33 -3.27
N LYS A 15 -20.27 -1.07 -3.44
CA LYS A 15 -21.17 -0.65 -4.54
C LYS A 15 -20.56 -0.88 -5.92
N ALA A 16 -19.24 -0.79 -6.04
CA ALA A 16 -18.51 -1.09 -7.26
C ALA A 16 -18.23 -2.61 -7.44
N GLY A 17 -18.67 -3.46 -6.52
CA GLY A 17 -18.45 -4.90 -6.53
C GLY A 17 -17.10 -5.36 -5.98
N GLY A 18 -16.35 -4.45 -5.34
CA GLY A 18 -15.09 -4.76 -4.65
C GLY A 18 -15.30 -5.17 -3.20
N GLU A 19 -14.42 -6.02 -2.69
CA GLU A 19 -14.38 -6.42 -1.28
C GLU A 19 -13.05 -6.00 -0.65
N ILE A 20 -13.11 -5.25 0.45
CA ILE A 20 -11.96 -4.90 1.27
C ILE A 20 -12.07 -5.65 2.59
N LEU A 21 -11.20 -6.63 2.80
CA LEU A 21 -11.28 -7.55 3.94
C LEU A 21 -11.02 -6.89 5.30
N ASP A 22 -10.19 -5.84 5.34
CA ASP A 22 -9.88 -5.10 6.56
C ASP A 22 -9.27 -3.74 6.25
N VAL A 23 -9.24 -2.88 7.26
CA VAL A 23 -8.47 -1.64 7.20
C VAL A 23 -7.65 -1.44 8.46
N PHE A 24 -6.34 -1.29 8.26
CA PHE A 24 -5.36 -1.10 9.33
C PHE A 24 -4.88 0.35 9.36
N TYR A 25 -4.76 0.91 10.56
CA TYR A 25 -4.35 2.30 10.76
C TYR A 25 -3.21 2.41 11.77
N CYS A 26 -2.33 3.39 11.53
CA CYS A 26 -1.47 3.93 12.57
C CYS A 26 -1.99 5.32 12.94
N THR A 27 -2.44 5.49 14.19
CA THR A 27 -2.88 6.79 14.73
C THR A 27 -1.82 7.45 15.60
N HIS A 28 -0.66 6.81 15.78
CA HIS A 28 0.43 7.33 16.58
C HIS A 28 1.18 8.46 15.86
N ASN A 29 1.69 9.38 16.67
CA ASN A 29 2.61 10.43 16.29
C ASN A 29 4.00 9.87 15.98
N VAL A 30 4.84 10.72 15.37
CA VAL A 30 6.21 10.35 15.00
C VAL A 30 7.05 9.97 16.24
N ASP A 31 6.84 10.67 17.36
CA ASP A 31 7.64 10.53 18.58
C ASP A 31 7.27 9.32 19.44
N GLU A 32 6.13 8.66 19.15
CA GLU A 32 5.65 7.51 19.92
C GLU A 32 6.38 6.20 19.58
N ASN A 33 7.33 6.24 18.65
CA ASN A 33 8.23 5.14 18.30
C ASN A 33 7.53 3.78 18.02
N CYS A 34 6.29 3.81 17.53
CA CYS A 34 5.48 2.61 17.26
C CYS A 34 5.94 1.83 16.03
N ASP A 35 5.71 0.51 15.99
CA ASP A 35 6.11 -0.32 14.83
C ASP A 35 5.18 -0.22 13.61
N CYS A 36 4.00 0.40 13.77
CA CYS A 36 2.99 0.47 12.72
C CYS A 36 3.13 1.67 11.78
N ARG A 37 3.79 2.75 12.20
CA ARG A 37 3.91 3.96 11.36
C ARG A 37 4.92 3.71 10.25
N LYS A 38 4.47 3.80 9.00
CA LYS A 38 5.35 3.81 7.83
C LYS A 38 6.48 4.83 8.02
N PRO A 39 7.75 4.48 7.74
CA PRO A 39 8.21 3.36 6.91
C PRO A 39 8.34 2.00 7.62
N ARG A 40 7.87 1.87 8.87
CA ARG A 40 7.91 0.58 9.57
C ARG A 40 6.81 -0.36 9.03
N PRO A 41 7.11 -1.67 8.92
CA PRO A 41 6.21 -2.64 8.30
C PRO A 41 5.16 -3.24 9.26
N GLY A 42 4.98 -2.70 10.47
CA GLY A 42 4.17 -3.36 11.51
C GLY A 42 2.71 -3.60 11.11
N LEU A 43 2.10 -2.73 10.28
CA LEU A 43 0.75 -2.98 9.76
C LEU A 43 0.72 -4.11 8.73
N ILE A 44 1.75 -4.27 7.90
CA ILE A 44 1.89 -5.38 6.94
C ILE A 44 1.97 -6.69 7.72
N PHE A 45 2.83 -6.76 8.74
CA PHE A 45 2.96 -7.96 9.57
C PHE A 45 1.69 -8.27 10.37
N SER A 46 0.96 -7.25 10.82
CA SER A 46 -0.33 -7.43 11.49
C SER A 46 -1.36 -8.06 10.55
N ALA A 47 -1.45 -7.56 9.31
CA ALA A 47 -2.33 -8.12 8.29
C ALA A 47 -1.92 -9.55 7.91
N ALA A 48 -0.62 -9.80 7.68
CA ALA A 48 -0.08 -11.12 7.36
C ALA A 48 -0.38 -12.13 8.47
N LYS A 49 -0.20 -11.74 9.74
CA LYS A 49 -0.55 -12.59 10.89
C LYS A 49 -2.04 -12.89 10.97
N LYS A 50 -2.91 -11.91 10.69
CA LYS A 50 -4.37 -12.08 10.77
C LYS A 50 -4.90 -12.98 9.65
N TYR A 51 -4.40 -12.81 8.43
CA TYR A 51 -4.93 -13.47 7.24
C TYR A 51 -4.08 -14.64 6.71
N GLY A 52 -2.91 -14.90 7.30
CA GLY A 52 -2.06 -16.03 6.97
C GLY A 52 -1.37 -15.95 5.60
N PHE A 53 -1.19 -14.74 5.04
CA PHE A 53 -0.47 -14.56 3.77
C PHE A 53 1.04 -14.35 3.98
N ASP A 54 1.82 -14.69 2.97
CA ASP A 54 3.27 -14.46 2.91
C ASP A 54 3.55 -13.08 2.26
N PRO A 55 4.07 -12.08 2.99
CA PRO A 55 4.34 -10.76 2.44
C PRO A 55 5.20 -10.76 1.17
N SER A 56 6.12 -11.72 1.02
CA SER A 56 7.00 -11.82 -0.15
C SER A 56 6.28 -12.14 -1.46
N LYS A 57 5.04 -12.62 -1.35
CA LYS A 57 4.14 -12.92 -2.48
C LYS A 57 3.02 -11.90 -2.64
N THR A 58 3.18 -10.72 -2.04
CA THR A 58 2.18 -9.65 -2.08
C THR A 58 2.75 -8.36 -2.63
N TYR A 59 1.85 -7.49 -3.06
CA TYR A 59 2.17 -6.15 -3.51
C TYR A 59 1.71 -5.12 -2.48
N LEU A 60 2.57 -4.14 -2.20
CA LEU A 60 2.17 -2.89 -1.57
C LEU A 60 2.14 -1.78 -2.62
N ILE A 61 0.97 -1.18 -2.80
CA ILE A 61 0.74 -0.08 -3.74
C ILE A 61 0.51 1.19 -2.92
N GLY A 62 1.30 2.24 -3.18
CA GLY A 62 1.21 3.51 -2.44
C GLY A 62 1.67 4.70 -3.27
N ASP A 63 1.34 5.90 -2.79
CA ASP A 63 1.68 7.17 -3.43
C ASP A 63 2.85 7.90 -2.75
N ASN A 64 3.46 7.32 -1.73
CA ASN A 64 4.54 7.96 -0.99
C ASN A 64 5.73 7.03 -0.85
N ILE A 65 6.93 7.59 -0.77
CA ILE A 65 8.16 6.81 -0.58
C ILE A 65 8.15 6.05 0.74
N SER A 66 7.49 6.59 1.78
CA SER A 66 7.30 5.85 3.04
C SER A 66 6.46 4.56 2.87
N ASP A 67 5.59 4.49 1.86
CA ASP A 67 4.92 3.24 1.49
C ASP A 67 5.92 2.25 0.92
N ILE A 68 6.73 2.70 -0.03
CA ILE A 68 7.74 1.87 -0.69
C ILE A 68 8.74 1.33 0.33
N GLU A 69 9.19 2.16 1.26
CA GLU A 69 10.05 1.72 2.37
C GLU A 69 9.35 0.68 3.24
N ALA A 70 8.09 0.90 3.63
CA ALA A 70 7.33 -0.05 4.43
C ALA A 70 7.14 -1.39 3.73
N GLY A 71 6.81 -1.37 2.44
CA GLY A 71 6.65 -2.58 1.62
C GLY A 71 7.96 -3.36 1.54
N ARG A 72 9.07 -2.68 1.25
CA ARG A 72 10.41 -3.30 1.21
C ARG A 72 10.82 -3.87 2.56
N ASN A 73 10.63 -3.13 3.64
CA ASN A 73 10.90 -3.60 5.01
C ASN A 73 10.00 -4.77 5.42
N GLY A 74 8.79 -4.83 4.86
CA GLY A 74 7.84 -5.92 5.04
C GLY A 74 8.07 -7.12 4.12
N GLY A 75 8.98 -7.00 3.14
CA GLY A 75 9.28 -8.02 2.15
C GLY A 75 8.35 -8.05 0.93
N CYS A 76 7.41 -7.12 0.81
CA CYS A 76 6.50 -7.02 -0.34
C CYS A 76 7.21 -6.57 -1.61
N LYS A 77 6.66 -6.93 -2.78
CA LYS A 77 6.88 -6.18 -4.02
C LYS A 77 6.18 -4.82 -3.88
N THR A 78 6.77 -3.78 -4.44
CA THR A 78 6.31 -2.40 -4.26
C THR A 78 5.98 -1.72 -5.57
N ILE A 79 4.82 -1.05 -5.62
CA ILE A 79 4.40 -0.24 -6.75
C ILE A 79 4.15 1.18 -6.27
N LEU A 80 4.92 2.13 -6.81
CA LEU A 80 4.67 3.56 -6.59
C LEU A 80 3.70 4.05 -7.66
N VAL A 81 2.54 4.55 -7.25
CA VAL A 81 1.61 5.23 -8.15
C VAL A 81 1.90 6.73 -8.17
N LYS A 82 1.78 7.36 -9.33
CA LYS A 82 2.04 8.81 -9.49
C LYS A 82 0.85 9.68 -9.08
N THR A 83 -0.31 9.11 -8.77
CA THR A 83 -1.41 9.85 -8.15
C THR A 83 -1.01 10.31 -6.75
N GLY A 84 -1.28 11.56 -6.36
CA GLY A 84 -1.03 12.02 -4.99
C GLY A 84 0.40 12.55 -4.76
N ASN A 85 1.04 12.14 -3.66
CA ASN A 85 2.30 12.76 -3.20
C ASN A 85 3.51 12.43 -4.07
N ALA A 86 3.53 11.26 -4.72
CA ALA A 86 4.63 10.85 -5.60
C ALA A 86 4.81 11.77 -6.80
N ALA A 87 3.73 12.33 -7.35
CA ALA A 87 3.81 13.33 -8.42
C ALA A 87 4.51 14.63 -7.97
N LEU A 88 4.62 14.86 -6.66
CA LEU A 88 5.19 16.08 -6.10
C LEU A 88 6.69 15.96 -5.80
N LYS A 89 7.26 14.74 -5.78
CA LYS A 89 8.66 14.50 -5.40
C LYS A 89 9.47 14.00 -6.59
N PRO A 90 10.59 14.66 -6.94
CA PRO A 90 11.45 14.18 -8.00
C PRO A 90 12.17 12.90 -7.54
N SER A 91 12.49 12.02 -8.49
CA SER A 91 12.92 10.65 -8.18
C SER A 91 14.32 10.54 -7.55
N ASP A 92 15.13 11.58 -7.67
CA ASP A 92 16.44 11.74 -7.02
C ASP A 92 16.34 11.98 -5.51
N GLU A 93 15.18 12.39 -5.00
CA GLU A 93 14.92 12.56 -3.56
C GLU A 93 14.40 11.29 -2.87
N TRP A 94 14.19 10.20 -3.62
CA TRP A 94 13.60 8.99 -3.07
C TRP A 94 14.63 8.18 -2.27
N THR A 95 14.31 7.92 -1.01
CA THR A 95 15.12 7.09 -0.09
C THR A 95 14.98 5.59 -0.36
N ALA A 96 13.97 5.18 -1.14
CA ALA A 96 13.78 3.80 -1.58
C ALA A 96 13.32 3.74 -3.04
N LYS A 97 13.83 2.72 -3.74
CA LYS A 97 13.44 2.44 -5.13
C LYS A 97 12.26 1.45 -5.15
N PRO A 98 11.13 1.79 -5.79
CA PRO A 98 10.03 0.86 -5.99
C PRO A 98 10.39 -0.19 -7.06
N ASP A 99 9.75 -1.35 -7.01
CA ASP A 99 9.92 -2.38 -8.04
C ASP A 99 9.25 -1.95 -9.35
N PHE A 100 8.11 -1.27 -9.24
CA PHE A 100 7.36 -0.73 -10.38
C PHE A 100 6.88 0.70 -10.12
N ILE A 101 6.68 1.45 -11.20
CA ILE A 101 6.09 2.80 -11.15
C ILE A 101 4.96 2.82 -12.17
N GLU A 102 3.76 3.20 -11.72
CA GLU A 102 2.56 3.25 -12.54
C GLU A 102 1.87 4.61 -12.41
N PRO A 103 1.12 5.08 -13.42
CA PRO A 103 0.48 6.39 -13.36
C PRO A 103 -0.59 6.47 -12.27
N ASP A 104 -1.33 5.38 -12.04
CA ASP A 104 -2.47 5.31 -11.13
C ASP A 104 -2.71 3.88 -10.61
N LEU A 105 -3.68 3.75 -9.70
CA LEU A 105 -4.06 2.46 -9.11
C LEU A 105 -4.58 1.46 -10.15
N LEU A 106 -5.30 1.91 -11.19
CA LEU A 106 -5.84 1.00 -12.21
C LEU A 106 -4.71 0.36 -13.02
N SER A 107 -3.70 1.15 -13.37
CA SER A 107 -2.52 0.69 -14.11
C SER A 107 -1.67 -0.25 -13.25
N ALA A 108 -1.54 0.04 -11.94
CA ALA A 108 -0.92 -0.87 -10.98
C ALA A 108 -1.64 -2.23 -10.89
N VAL A 109 -2.98 -2.24 -10.84
CA VAL A 109 -3.75 -3.49 -10.83
C VAL A 109 -3.57 -4.28 -12.13
N LYS A 110 -3.60 -3.61 -13.30
CA LYS A 110 -3.33 -4.27 -14.59
C LYS A 110 -1.96 -4.93 -14.61
N ARG A 111 -0.93 -4.25 -14.08
CA ARG A 111 0.41 -4.83 -13.94
C ARG A 111 0.39 -6.09 -13.06
N VAL A 112 -0.23 -6.05 -11.88
CA VAL A 112 -0.33 -7.22 -11.00
C VAL A 112 -1.02 -8.40 -11.72
N LEU A 113 -2.14 -8.13 -12.40
CA LEU A 113 -2.90 -9.16 -13.11
C LEU A 113 -2.11 -9.78 -14.28
N ASN A 114 -1.29 -9.00 -14.97
CA ASN A 114 -0.41 -9.51 -16.01
C ASN A 114 0.78 -10.31 -15.43
N GLU A 115 1.47 -9.78 -14.42
CA GLU A 115 2.67 -10.42 -13.83
C GLU A 115 2.36 -11.77 -13.17
N ASP A 116 1.25 -11.88 -12.45
CA ASP A 116 0.94 -13.07 -11.66
C ASP A 116 0.02 -14.06 -12.39
N PHE A 117 -0.80 -13.59 -13.35
CA PHE A 117 -1.85 -14.41 -13.97
C PHE A 117 -1.87 -14.38 -15.50
N GLY A 118 -1.11 -13.50 -16.16
CA GLY A 118 -1.09 -13.37 -17.62
C GLY A 118 -2.45 -13.00 -18.23
N LEU A 119 -3.28 -12.27 -17.48
CA LEU A 119 -4.70 -12.06 -17.82
C LEU A 119 -4.98 -10.86 -18.73
N ILE A 120 -4.02 -9.95 -18.94
CA ILE A 120 -4.25 -8.68 -19.66
C ILE A 120 -2.99 -8.21 -20.38
#